data_AF-A0A2H0SEL9-F1
#
_entry.id   AF-A0A2H0SEL9-F1
#
_cell.length_a   1.000
_cell.length_b   1.000
_cell.length_c   1.000
_cell.angle_alpha   90.00
_cell.angle_beta   90.00
_cell.angle_gamma   90.00
#
_symmetry.space_group_name_H-M   'P 1'
#
loop_
_entity.id
_entity.type
_entity.pdbx_description
1 polymer ?
#
loop_
_entity_poly.entity_id
_entity_poly.type
_entity_poly.pdbx_seq_one_letter_code
_entity_poly.pdbx_strand_id
1 'polypeptide(L)'
;MYYTTRRGYLNIILLVIILLALLVLVGWLGYQAGGNAAEGRLGNFSSPKIILKGTSVTLTPISLAQNASLQKTTGVASISQEESKVEIDVVLAEGIALPEGSVLQAWLVDAGKLGGLGKASVSDADQKYGTPFANIDFNERVNDAPYAVPLGQLSWDSIRESLHLFYEGNVILNPFDAVMVTLESDGNINNYDPRPGTPILIGSIPQ
;
A
#
# COMPACT_ATOMS: atom_id res chain seq x y z
N MET A 1 29.53 -44.01 -68.48
CA MET A 1 28.22 -43.78 -67.83
C MET A 1 28.47 -43.54 -66.33
N TYR A 2 28.89 -42.34 -65.90
CA TYR A 2 29.14 -41.99 -64.48
C TYR A 2 29.21 -40.46 -64.31
N TYR A 3 28.10 -39.73 -64.55
CA TYR A 3 28.06 -38.27 -64.34
C TYR A 3 26.74 -37.78 -63.69
N THR A 4 26.00 -38.65 -63.01
CA THR A 4 24.71 -38.32 -62.36
C THR A 4 24.75 -38.31 -60.84
N THR A 5 25.91 -38.43 -60.21
CA THR A 5 26.00 -38.60 -58.74
C THR A 5 26.48 -37.36 -57.96
N ARG A 6 27.39 -36.52 -58.47
CA ARG A 6 28.00 -35.44 -57.66
C ARG A 6 27.03 -34.32 -57.22
N ARG A 7 26.09 -33.90 -58.07
CA ARG A 7 25.12 -32.83 -57.72
C ARG A 7 24.05 -33.28 -56.72
N GLY A 8 23.66 -34.55 -56.75
CA GLY A 8 22.71 -35.12 -55.77
C GLY A 8 23.28 -35.16 -54.36
N TYR A 9 24.55 -35.60 -54.22
CA TYR A 9 25.23 -35.63 -52.92
C TYR A 9 25.46 -34.24 -52.33
N LEU A 10 25.79 -33.24 -53.15
CA LEU A 10 25.93 -31.84 -52.70
C LEU A 10 24.61 -31.27 -52.13
N ASN A 11 23.47 -31.57 -52.76
CA ASN A 11 22.17 -31.12 -52.27
C ASN A 11 21.74 -31.83 -50.98
N ILE A 12 22.06 -33.13 -50.84
CA ILE A 12 21.79 -33.89 -49.61
C ILE A 12 22.65 -33.38 -48.46
N ILE A 13 23.95 -33.13 -48.69
CA ILE A 13 24.84 -32.57 -47.67
C ILE A 13 24.35 -31.19 -47.21
N LEU A 14 23.92 -30.34 -48.15
CA LEU A 14 23.37 -29.02 -47.81
C LEU A 14 22.09 -29.12 -46.96
N LEU A 15 21.19 -30.04 -47.29
CA LEU A 15 19.97 -30.31 -46.52
C LEU A 15 20.28 -30.77 -45.09
N VAL A 16 21.27 -31.65 -44.92
CA VAL A 16 21.70 -32.14 -43.60
C VAL A 16 22.29 -31.00 -42.76
N ILE A 17 23.08 -30.11 -43.36
CA ILE A 17 23.65 -28.94 -42.66
C ILE A 17 22.53 -27.98 -42.21
N ILE A 18 21.53 -27.73 -43.05
CA ILE A 18 20.38 -26.88 -42.71
C ILE A 18 19.57 -27.48 -41.54
N LEU A 19 19.34 -28.80 -41.57
CA LEU A 19 18.63 -29.51 -40.49
C LEU A 19 19.38 -29.46 -39.16
N LEU A 20 20.71 -29.61 -39.19
CA LEU A 20 21.54 -29.48 -37.98
C LEU A 20 21.53 -28.05 -37.44
N ALA A 21 21.60 -27.04 -38.30
CA ALA A 21 21.51 -25.64 -37.89
C ALA A 21 20.15 -25.31 -37.26
N LEU A 22 19.05 -25.85 -37.81
CA LEU A 22 17.71 -25.72 -37.23
C LEU A 22 17.58 -26.39 -35.86
N LEU A 23 18.14 -27.59 -35.70
CA LEU A 23 18.16 -28.29 -34.40
C LEU A 23 18.92 -27.50 -33.33
N VAL A 24 20.07 -26.93 -33.68
CA VAL A 24 20.85 -26.06 -32.77
C VAL A 24 20.06 -24.79 -32.43
N LEU A 25 19.40 -24.17 -33.41
CA LEU A 25 18.57 -22.99 -33.18
C LEU A 25 17.38 -23.29 -32.25
N VAL A 26 16.69 -24.41 -32.47
CA VAL A 26 15.56 -24.84 -31.61
C VAL A 26 16.06 -25.18 -30.20
N GLY A 27 17.20 -25.85 -30.06
CA GLY A 27 17.83 -26.11 -28.77
C GLY A 27 18.24 -24.83 -28.04
N TRP A 28 18.79 -23.85 -28.76
CA TRP A 28 19.17 -22.55 -28.20
C TRP A 28 17.95 -21.71 -27.79
N LEU A 29 16.89 -21.70 -28.60
CA LEU A 29 15.62 -21.05 -28.25
C LEU A 29 14.95 -21.73 -27.05
N GLY A 30 15.00 -23.07 -26.97
CA GLY A 30 14.51 -23.83 -25.82
C GLY A 30 15.32 -23.58 -24.55
N TYR A 31 16.65 -23.46 -24.66
CA TYR A 31 17.52 -23.11 -23.55
C TYR A 31 17.28 -21.67 -23.08
N GLN A 32 17.11 -20.71 -23.99
CA GLN A 32 16.77 -19.33 -23.65
C GLN A 32 15.37 -19.23 -23.03
N ALA A 33 14.38 -19.94 -23.57
CA ALA A 33 13.03 -19.98 -23.00
C ALA A 33 13.01 -20.68 -21.62
N GLY A 34 13.79 -21.76 -21.46
CA GLY A 34 13.93 -22.50 -20.20
C GLY A 34 14.73 -21.75 -19.14
N GLY A 35 15.80 -21.05 -19.52
CA GLY A 35 16.59 -20.17 -18.65
C GLY A 35 15.77 -18.98 -18.18
N ASN A 36 15.04 -18.32 -19.08
CA ASN A 36 14.14 -17.21 -18.73
C ASN A 36 12.93 -17.67 -17.89
N ALA A 37 12.48 -18.92 -18.04
CA ALA A 37 11.41 -19.50 -17.22
C ALA A 37 11.90 -19.98 -15.83
N ALA A 38 13.15 -20.44 -15.73
CA ALA A 38 13.75 -20.93 -14.48
C ALA A 38 14.34 -19.81 -13.62
N GLU A 39 14.88 -18.75 -14.22
CA GLU A 39 15.46 -17.60 -13.49
C GLU A 39 14.41 -16.56 -13.08
N GLY A 40 13.19 -16.58 -13.66
CA GLY A 40 12.17 -15.55 -13.47
C GLY A 40 10.98 -15.90 -12.56
N ARG A 41 10.89 -17.11 -11.98
CA ARG A 41 9.61 -17.57 -11.38
C ARG A 41 9.67 -18.30 -10.05
N LEU A 42 10.80 -18.25 -9.35
CA LEU A 42 10.88 -18.56 -7.91
C LEU A 42 11.29 -17.33 -7.10
N GLY A 43 11.19 -16.13 -7.69
CA GLY A 43 11.36 -14.87 -6.97
C GLY A 43 10.12 -14.62 -6.13
N ASN A 44 10.23 -14.80 -4.82
CA ASN A 44 9.37 -14.26 -3.78
C ASN A 44 7.89 -14.19 -4.17
N PHE A 45 7.17 -15.31 -4.11
CA PHE A 45 5.74 -15.21 -3.77
C PHE A 45 5.69 -14.62 -2.36
N SER A 46 5.66 -13.29 -2.24
CA SER A 46 5.25 -12.68 -0.98
C SER A 46 3.90 -13.27 -0.67
N SER A 47 3.74 -13.82 0.53
CA SER A 47 2.46 -14.32 1.02
C SER A 47 1.37 -13.31 0.63
N PRO A 48 0.24 -13.76 0.07
CA PRO A 48 -0.77 -12.83 -0.39
C PRO A 48 -1.21 -11.96 0.78
N LYS A 49 -1.15 -10.64 0.57
CA LYS A 49 -1.57 -9.62 1.53
C LYS A 49 -3.08 -9.70 1.70
N ILE A 50 -3.52 -10.59 2.58
CA ILE A 50 -4.92 -10.90 2.83
C ILE A 50 -5.13 -10.94 4.34
N ILE A 51 -6.26 -10.40 4.75
CA ILE A 51 -6.85 -10.59 6.08
C ILE A 51 -7.96 -11.64 5.94
N LEU A 52 -7.83 -12.77 6.63
CA LEU A 52 -8.80 -13.87 6.55
C LEU A 52 -9.95 -13.66 7.53
N LYS A 53 -9.64 -13.08 8.69
CA LYS A 53 -10.62 -12.75 9.73
C LYS A 53 -10.41 -11.32 10.19
N GLY A 54 -11.08 -10.39 9.50
CA GLY A 54 -11.02 -8.97 9.79
C GLY A 54 -12.36 -8.41 10.24
N THR A 55 -12.31 -7.44 11.13
CA THR A 55 -13.42 -6.54 11.42
C THR A 55 -13.33 -5.35 10.47
N SER A 56 -14.43 -5.04 9.79
CA SER A 56 -14.52 -3.86 8.94
C SER A 56 -14.91 -2.64 9.78
N VAL A 57 -14.13 -1.56 9.64
CA VAL A 57 -14.32 -0.27 10.30
C VAL A 57 -14.54 0.77 9.22
N THR A 58 -15.68 1.46 9.29
CA THR A 58 -15.94 2.60 8.41
C THR A 58 -15.16 3.82 8.90
N LEU A 59 -14.39 4.44 8.02
CA LEU A 59 -13.67 5.68 8.28
C LEU A 59 -14.51 6.85 7.79
N THR A 60 -14.96 7.67 8.74
CA THR A 60 -15.82 8.83 8.46
C THR A 60 -15.01 10.13 8.48
N PRO A 61 -15.28 11.08 7.57
CA PRO A 61 -14.74 12.43 7.64
C PRO A 61 -15.00 13.11 8.97
N ILE A 62 -14.00 13.85 9.44
CA ILE A 62 -14.16 14.81 10.52
C ILE A 62 -14.16 16.24 9.98
N SER A 63 -14.58 17.23 10.78
CA SER A 63 -14.67 18.63 10.36
C SER A 63 -13.39 19.19 9.74
N LEU A 64 -12.21 18.81 10.23
CA LEU A 64 -10.92 19.28 9.68
C LEU A 64 -10.69 18.87 8.22
N ALA A 65 -11.32 17.80 7.73
CA ALA A 65 -11.23 17.40 6.33
C ALA A 65 -11.70 18.52 5.38
N GLN A 66 -12.65 19.37 5.82
CA GLN A 66 -13.12 20.50 5.02
C GLN A 66 -12.01 21.51 4.69
N ASN A 67 -11.03 21.69 5.57
CA ASN A 67 -9.96 22.67 5.37
C ASN A 67 -9.05 22.32 4.18
N ALA A 68 -9.02 21.05 3.79
CA ALA A 68 -8.32 20.54 2.61
C ALA A 68 -9.28 20.15 1.46
N SER A 69 -10.57 20.50 1.54
CA SER A 69 -11.62 20.07 0.59
C SER A 69 -11.82 18.54 0.52
N LEU A 70 -11.54 17.83 1.62
CA LEU A 70 -11.60 16.37 1.75
C LEU A 70 -12.85 15.87 2.52
N GLN A 71 -13.83 16.73 2.78
CA GLN A 71 -15.03 16.40 3.56
C GLN A 71 -15.94 15.32 2.94
N LYS A 72 -15.72 14.99 1.66
CA LYS A 72 -16.44 13.93 0.93
C LYS A 72 -15.60 12.65 0.75
N THR A 73 -14.37 12.63 1.25
CA THR A 73 -13.52 11.45 1.22
C THR A 73 -14.15 10.35 2.07
N THR A 74 -14.08 9.10 1.64
CA THR A 74 -14.56 7.96 2.42
C THR A 74 -13.42 6.97 2.60
N GLY A 75 -13.44 6.20 3.68
CA GLY A 75 -12.51 5.09 3.81
C GLY A 75 -13.10 3.90 4.55
N VAL A 76 -12.44 2.76 4.38
CA VAL A 76 -12.72 1.53 5.12
C VAL A 76 -11.38 0.97 5.58
N ALA A 77 -11.35 0.52 6.83
CA ALA A 77 -10.25 -0.27 7.35
C ALA A 77 -10.73 -1.71 7.63
N SER A 78 -9.95 -2.70 7.24
CA SER A 78 -10.11 -4.09 7.66
C SER A 78 -9.01 -4.40 8.66
N ILE A 79 -9.40 -4.83 9.87
CA ILE A 79 -8.47 -4.98 10.99
C ILE A 79 -8.57 -6.41 11.51
N SER A 80 -7.44 -7.10 11.59
CA SER A 80 -7.35 -8.40 12.26
C SER A 80 -6.39 -8.33 13.42
N GLN A 81 -6.95 -8.33 14.63
CA GLN A 81 -6.15 -8.39 15.87
C GLN A 81 -5.43 -9.73 16.01
N GLU A 82 -6.03 -10.83 15.55
CA GLU A 82 -5.42 -12.17 15.58
C GLU A 82 -4.20 -12.25 14.66
N GLU A 83 -4.28 -11.62 13.48
CA GLU A 83 -3.22 -11.67 12.47
C GLU A 83 -2.24 -10.48 12.54
N SER A 84 -2.48 -9.51 13.44
CA SER A 84 -1.77 -8.23 13.51
C SER A 84 -1.65 -7.51 12.16
N LYS A 85 -2.75 -7.50 11.41
CA LYS A 85 -2.84 -6.91 10.07
C LYS A 85 -3.89 -5.81 10.01
N VAL A 86 -3.59 -4.79 9.22
CA VAL A 86 -4.51 -3.70 8.92
C VAL A 86 -4.45 -3.40 7.43
N GLU A 87 -5.59 -3.42 6.76
CA GLU A 87 -5.75 -2.99 5.37
C GLU A 87 -6.63 -1.75 5.37
N ILE A 88 -6.23 -0.69 4.67
CA ILE A 88 -6.97 0.58 4.60
C ILE A 88 -7.11 0.99 3.16
N ASP A 89 -8.33 1.33 2.79
CA ASP A 89 -8.69 1.90 1.51
C ASP A 89 -9.39 3.23 1.72
N VAL A 90 -8.89 4.26 1.04
CA VAL A 90 -9.43 5.62 1.07
C VAL A 90 -9.76 6.07 -0.35
N VAL A 91 -11.00 6.50 -0.55
CA VAL A 91 -11.51 6.99 -1.82
C VAL A 91 -11.72 8.49 -1.72
N LEU A 92 -11.02 9.24 -2.57
CA LEU A 92 -11.27 10.67 -2.76
C LEU A 92 -12.52 10.86 -3.61
N ALA A 93 -13.30 11.90 -3.34
CA ALA A 93 -14.44 12.24 -4.19
C ALA A 93 -13.99 12.67 -5.59
N GLU A 94 -14.85 12.48 -6.59
CA GLU A 94 -14.55 12.84 -7.98
C GLU A 94 -14.11 14.31 -8.11
N GLY A 95 -13.01 14.53 -8.83
CA GLY A 95 -12.44 15.87 -9.04
C GLY A 95 -11.65 16.43 -7.85
N ILE A 96 -11.56 15.70 -6.73
CA ILE A 96 -10.77 16.09 -5.57
C ILE A 96 -9.37 15.45 -5.66
N ALA A 97 -8.35 16.26 -5.46
CA ALA A 97 -6.97 15.83 -5.34
C ALA A 97 -6.41 16.24 -3.98
N LEU A 98 -5.38 15.52 -3.52
CA LEU A 98 -4.62 15.97 -2.36
C LEU A 98 -3.91 17.30 -2.68
N PRO A 99 -3.77 18.21 -1.70
CA PRO A 99 -2.91 19.38 -1.84
C PRO A 99 -1.49 19.02 -2.33
N GLU A 100 -0.87 19.92 -3.09
CA GLU A 100 0.48 19.69 -3.61
C GLU A 100 1.48 19.40 -2.48
N GLY A 101 2.28 18.34 -2.67
CA GLY A 101 3.28 17.90 -1.69
C GLY A 101 2.72 17.15 -0.47
N SER A 102 1.39 17.04 -0.34
CA SER A 102 0.77 16.35 0.78
C SER A 102 0.58 14.86 0.54
N VAL A 103 0.53 14.10 1.64
CA VAL A 103 0.28 12.65 1.60
C VAL A 103 -0.73 12.25 2.67
N LEU A 104 -1.39 11.10 2.49
CA LEU A 104 -2.20 10.50 3.53
C LEU A 104 -1.39 9.49 4.33
N GLN A 105 -1.47 9.57 5.65
CA GLN A 105 -0.83 8.62 6.57
C GLN A 105 -1.88 7.98 7.47
N ALA A 106 -1.76 6.66 7.68
CA ALA A 106 -2.64 5.93 8.57
C ALA A 106 -2.01 5.69 9.93
N TRP A 107 -2.87 5.67 10.95
CA TRP A 107 -2.49 5.54 12.34
C TRP A 107 -3.47 4.63 13.07
N LEU A 108 -2.94 3.85 14.01
CA LEU A 108 -3.74 3.31 15.11
C LEU A 108 -3.68 4.26 16.28
N VAL A 109 -4.81 4.50 16.93
CA VAL A 109 -4.93 5.40 18.08
C VAL A 109 -5.53 4.61 19.24
N ASP A 110 -4.96 4.78 20.43
CA ASP A 110 -5.43 4.22 21.71
C ASP A 110 -6.11 5.33 22.49
N ALA A 111 -7.19 5.00 23.18
CA ALA A 111 -7.98 5.85 24.07
C ALA A 111 -7.99 5.29 25.50
N GLY A 112 -6.83 5.12 26.11
CA GLY A 112 -6.85 4.74 27.53
C GLY A 112 -5.59 4.19 28.13
N LYS A 113 -4.51 4.98 28.16
CA LYS A 113 -3.52 4.90 29.25
C LYS A 113 -2.93 6.28 29.59
N LEU A 114 -3.18 6.69 30.83
CA LEU A 114 -2.67 7.91 31.47
C LEU A 114 -1.16 8.11 31.20
N GLY A 115 -0.80 9.22 30.55
CA GLY A 115 0.60 9.67 30.42
C GLY A 115 0.98 10.39 29.13
N GLY A 116 0.04 11.09 28.49
CA GLY A 116 0.17 11.54 27.11
C GLY A 116 1.23 12.60 26.78
N LEU A 117 1.36 12.86 25.47
CA LEU A 117 1.78 14.13 24.87
C LEU A 117 0.94 14.35 23.59
N GLY A 118 0.27 15.50 23.51
CA GLY A 118 -0.51 15.89 22.32
C GLY A 118 -0.96 17.34 22.32
N LYS A 119 -0.32 18.24 23.09
CA LYS A 119 -0.77 19.64 23.21
C LYS A 119 -0.30 20.56 22.07
N ALA A 120 0.44 20.07 21.09
CA ALA A 120 0.90 20.86 19.95
C ALA A 120 1.06 20.00 18.70
N SER A 121 0.51 20.47 17.57
CA SER A 121 1.00 20.07 16.25
C SER A 121 2.45 20.55 16.12
N VAL A 122 3.36 19.68 15.69
CA VAL A 122 4.81 19.93 15.78
C VAL A 122 5.33 20.81 14.64
N SER A 123 4.54 21.04 13.58
CA SER A 123 4.84 22.07 12.58
C SER A 123 3.67 23.04 12.42
N ASP A 124 3.97 24.32 12.16
CA ASP A 124 2.97 25.32 11.78
C ASP A 124 2.34 24.98 10.42
N ALA A 125 3.03 24.21 9.57
CA ALA A 125 2.54 23.80 8.26
C ALA A 125 1.36 22.82 8.36
N ASP A 126 1.38 21.91 9.33
CA ASP A 126 0.28 20.97 9.58
C ASP A 126 -0.90 21.64 10.27
N GLN A 127 -0.65 22.72 11.04
CA GLN A 127 -1.71 23.56 11.60
C GLN A 127 -2.47 24.35 10.54
N LYS A 128 -1.96 24.46 9.30
CA LYS A 128 -2.65 25.14 8.21
C LYS A 128 -4.04 24.56 7.95
N TYR A 129 -4.21 23.25 8.16
CA TYR A 129 -5.49 22.56 8.00
C TYR A 129 -6.17 22.23 9.34
N GLY A 130 -5.57 22.59 10.48
CA GLY A 130 -6.16 22.53 11.81
C GLY A 130 -5.31 21.80 12.85
N THR A 131 -5.64 21.98 14.13
CA THR A 131 -4.96 21.29 15.24
C THR A 131 -5.68 19.96 15.57
N PRO A 132 -5.02 18.79 15.43
CA PRO A 132 -5.61 17.46 15.62
C PRO A 132 -6.27 17.28 17.00
N PHE A 133 -5.49 17.48 18.07
CA PHE A 133 -5.89 17.17 19.45
C PHE A 133 -6.77 18.24 20.11
N ALA A 134 -7.03 19.35 19.44
CA ALA A 134 -7.96 20.39 19.90
C ALA A 134 -9.31 20.34 19.16
N ASN A 135 -9.48 19.42 18.20
CA ASN A 135 -10.71 19.27 17.44
C ASN A 135 -11.75 18.47 18.24
N ILE A 136 -12.96 19.02 18.36
CA ILE A 136 -14.03 18.42 19.16
C ILE A 136 -14.50 17.08 18.57
N ASP A 137 -14.62 16.95 17.25
CA ASP A 137 -15.05 15.71 16.61
C ASP A 137 -14.04 14.58 16.83
N PHE A 138 -12.75 14.91 16.84
CA PHE A 138 -11.71 13.94 17.16
C PHE A 138 -11.79 13.51 18.63
N ASN A 139 -11.90 14.47 19.55
CA ASN A 139 -11.97 14.21 20.99
C ASN A 139 -13.24 13.44 21.42
N GLU A 140 -14.37 13.67 20.76
CA GLU A 140 -15.61 12.91 21.02
C GLU A 140 -15.54 11.45 20.54
N ARG A 141 -14.67 11.17 19.56
CA ARG A 141 -14.56 9.85 18.93
C ARG A 141 -13.46 8.97 19.53
N VAL A 142 -12.55 9.57 20.30
CA VAL A 142 -11.43 8.89 20.95
C VAL A 142 -11.35 9.40 22.38
N ASN A 143 -11.61 8.53 23.37
CA ASN A 143 -11.57 8.91 24.78
C ASN A 143 -10.13 9.27 25.21
N ASP A 144 -9.79 10.57 25.25
CA ASP A 144 -8.46 11.06 25.69
C ASP A 144 -7.28 10.30 25.06
N ALA A 145 -7.17 10.33 23.73
CA ALA A 145 -6.15 9.61 22.96
C ALA A 145 -4.69 9.86 23.44
N PRO A 146 -4.03 8.96 24.20
CA PRO A 146 -2.70 9.22 24.73
C PRO A 146 -1.58 8.66 23.85
N TYR A 147 -1.87 7.77 22.89
CA TYR A 147 -0.88 7.04 22.10
C TYR A 147 -1.36 6.80 20.66
N ALA A 148 -0.46 7.00 19.69
CA ALA A 148 -0.71 6.70 18.28
C ALA A 148 0.49 5.96 17.66
N VAL A 149 0.21 4.98 16.80
CA VAL A 149 1.24 4.21 16.07
C VAL A 149 1.05 4.43 14.56
N PRO A 150 2.11 4.85 13.84
CA PRO A 150 2.04 4.99 12.39
C PRO A 150 1.96 3.60 11.75
N LEU A 151 1.00 3.43 10.84
CA LEU A 151 0.87 2.25 9.98
C LEU A 151 1.59 2.44 8.65
N GLY A 152 1.77 3.69 8.23
CA GLY A 152 2.47 4.07 7.00
C GLY A 152 1.63 4.96 6.09
N GLN A 153 2.23 5.32 4.96
CA GLN A 153 1.62 6.18 3.95
C GLN A 153 0.70 5.37 3.03
N LEU A 154 -0.47 5.92 2.71
CA LEU A 154 -1.34 5.37 1.68
C LEU A 154 -0.80 5.73 0.29
N SER A 155 -0.81 4.76 -0.62
CA SER A 155 -0.35 4.92 -2.00
C SER A 155 -1.48 4.65 -2.98
N TRP A 156 -1.53 5.36 -4.10
CA TRP A 156 -2.54 5.10 -5.13
C TRP A 156 -2.43 3.67 -5.68
N ASP A 157 -3.53 2.92 -5.65
CA ASP A 157 -3.68 1.60 -6.26
C ASP A 157 -4.67 1.71 -7.43
N SER A 158 -4.15 1.54 -8.65
CA SER A 158 -4.95 1.65 -9.87
C SER A 158 -5.97 0.53 -10.06
N ILE A 159 -5.78 -0.63 -9.42
CA ILE A 159 -6.72 -1.75 -9.50
C ILE A 159 -7.92 -1.49 -8.60
N ARG A 160 -7.67 -0.89 -7.44
CA ARG A 160 -8.70 -0.54 -6.45
C ARG A 160 -9.35 0.82 -6.68
N GLU A 161 -8.73 1.67 -7.50
CA GLU A 161 -9.10 3.08 -7.70
C GLU A 161 -9.18 3.85 -6.36
N SER A 162 -8.26 3.53 -5.44
CA SER A 162 -8.21 4.06 -4.08
C SER A 162 -6.77 4.39 -3.66
N LEU A 163 -6.64 5.21 -2.62
CA LEU A 163 -5.41 5.29 -1.82
C LEU A 163 -5.41 4.11 -0.85
N HIS A 164 -4.41 3.26 -0.96
CA HIS A 164 -4.36 1.95 -0.33
C HIS A 164 -3.13 1.81 0.58
N LEU A 165 -3.31 1.12 1.71
CA LEU A 165 -2.25 0.66 2.59
C LEU A 165 -2.56 -0.75 3.08
N PHE A 166 -1.53 -1.60 3.10
CA PHE A 166 -1.57 -2.87 3.81
C PHE A 166 -0.40 -2.94 4.78
N TYR A 167 -0.73 -2.98 6.07
CA TYR A 167 0.18 -3.12 7.18
C TYR A 167 0.16 -4.55 7.70
N GLU A 168 1.35 -5.13 7.83
CA GLU A 168 1.61 -6.40 8.49
C GLU A 168 2.82 -6.18 9.38
N GLY A 169 2.63 -6.28 10.70
CA GLY A 169 3.68 -5.93 11.64
C GLY A 169 3.55 -6.67 12.96
N ASN A 170 4.57 -6.49 13.80
CA ASN A 170 4.67 -7.13 15.10
C ASN A 170 3.96 -6.34 16.22
N VAL A 171 3.27 -5.25 15.87
CA VAL A 171 2.52 -4.44 16.84
C VAL A 171 1.27 -5.21 17.25
N ILE A 172 1.11 -5.42 18.55
CA ILE A 172 -0.14 -5.94 19.11
C ILE A 172 -1.20 -4.86 18.90
N LEU A 173 -2.26 -5.17 18.16
CA LEU A 173 -3.31 -4.20 17.81
C LEU A 173 -4.22 -3.84 19.00
N ASN A 174 -4.11 -4.55 20.12
CA ASN A 174 -4.68 -4.18 21.41
C ASN A 174 -3.63 -3.35 22.18
N PRO A 175 -3.92 -2.14 22.68
CA PRO A 175 -5.23 -1.59 23.07
C PRO A 175 -5.84 -0.55 22.13
N PHE A 176 -5.45 -0.49 20.85
CA PHE A 176 -5.97 0.55 19.96
C PHE A 176 -7.49 0.44 19.78
N ASP A 177 -8.16 1.59 19.83
CA ASP A 177 -9.61 1.71 19.79
C ASP A 177 -10.11 2.49 18.56
N ALA A 178 -9.20 3.09 17.79
CA ALA A 178 -9.53 3.77 16.56
C ALA A 178 -8.45 3.61 15.46
N VAL A 179 -8.90 3.68 14.21
CA VAL A 179 -8.06 3.93 13.05
C VAL A 179 -8.27 5.36 12.61
N MET A 180 -7.19 6.07 12.36
CA MET A 180 -7.18 7.45 11.90
C MET A 180 -6.37 7.58 10.62
N VAL A 181 -6.84 8.43 9.70
CA VAL A 181 -6.06 8.87 8.54
C VAL A 181 -5.83 10.37 8.67
N THR A 182 -4.56 10.77 8.55
CA THR A 182 -4.13 12.16 8.58
C THR A 182 -3.68 12.61 7.19
N LEU A 183 -3.76 13.92 6.98
CA LEU A 183 -3.12 14.64 5.89
C LEU A 183 -1.81 15.23 6.41
N GLU A 184 -0.68 14.71 5.93
CA GLU A 184 0.65 15.27 6.17
C GLU A 184 0.93 16.33 5.12
N SER A 185 1.14 17.58 5.55
CA SER A 185 1.18 18.74 4.63
C SER A 185 2.54 18.95 3.97
N ASP A 186 3.60 18.43 4.61
CA ASP A 186 4.99 18.57 4.18
C ASP A 186 5.52 17.34 3.42
N GLY A 187 4.69 16.30 3.28
CA GLY A 187 5.07 15.05 2.62
C GLY A 187 6.16 14.28 3.36
N ASN A 188 6.42 14.59 4.63
CA ASN A 188 7.40 13.85 5.43
C ASN A 188 6.86 12.45 5.77
N ILE A 189 7.71 11.44 5.55
CA ILE A 189 7.36 10.01 5.64
C ILE A 189 8.24 9.25 6.63
N ASN A 190 8.98 9.94 7.50
CA ASN A 190 9.91 9.29 8.42
C ASN A 190 9.18 8.32 9.37
N ASN A 191 9.69 7.08 9.47
CA ASN A 191 9.09 5.97 10.24
C ASN A 191 8.88 6.24 11.75
N TYR A 192 9.51 7.28 12.27
CA TYR A 192 9.27 7.77 13.62
C TYR A 192 9.04 9.26 13.57
N ASP A 193 8.00 9.64 12.84
CA ASP A 193 7.42 10.94 12.95
C ASP A 193 6.38 10.92 14.09
N PRO A 194 6.63 11.53 15.27
CA PRO A 194 5.64 11.59 16.35
C PRO A 194 4.45 12.52 16.00
N ARG A 195 4.36 13.00 14.76
CA ARG A 195 3.43 14.01 14.26
C ARG A 195 2.34 13.33 13.44
N PRO A 196 1.16 13.02 14.01
CA PRO A 196 -0.01 12.89 13.16
C PRO A 196 -0.30 14.27 12.57
N GLY A 197 -0.35 14.35 11.25
CA GLY A 197 -0.82 15.50 10.48
C GLY A 197 -2.30 15.78 10.76
N THR A 198 -2.94 16.58 9.92
CA THR A 198 -4.35 16.94 10.16
C THR A 198 -5.25 15.71 10.00
N PRO A 199 -6.00 15.26 11.04
CA PRO A 199 -6.90 14.14 10.90
C PRO A 199 -8.02 14.50 9.95
N ILE A 200 -8.27 13.61 8.99
CA ILE A 200 -9.33 13.81 7.99
C ILE A 200 -10.37 12.70 8.03
N LEU A 201 -9.98 11.48 8.45
CA LEU A 201 -10.90 10.36 8.61
C LEU A 201 -10.62 9.64 9.93
N ILE A 202 -11.67 9.11 10.54
CA ILE A 202 -11.56 8.27 11.72
C ILE A 202 -12.67 7.22 11.76
N GLY A 203 -12.35 6.04 12.29
CA GLY A 203 -13.32 5.00 12.60
C GLY A 203 -12.93 4.24 13.87
N SER A 204 -13.92 3.97 14.72
CA SER A 204 -13.73 3.23 15.96
C SER A 204 -13.63 1.73 15.71
N ILE A 205 -12.66 1.09 16.36
CA ILE A 205 -12.45 -0.35 16.39
C ILE A 205 -13.42 -0.94 17.42
N PRO A 206 -14.37 -1.81 17.02
CA PRO A 206 -15.22 -2.51 17.97
C PRO A 206 -14.38 -3.35 18.94
N GLN A 207 -14.61 -3.20 20.24
CA GLN A 207 -14.01 -4.00 21.32
C GLN A 207 -14.82 -5.26 21.59
#